data_AF-A0AAN7DF15-F1
#
_entry.id   AF-A0AAN7DF15-F1
#
_cell.length_a   1.000
_cell.length_b   1.000
_cell.length_c   1.000
_cell.angle_alpha   90.00
_cell.angle_beta   90.00
_cell.angle_gamma   90.00
#
_symmetry.space_group_name_H-M   'P 1'
#
loop_
_entity.id
_entity.type
_entity.pdbx_description
1 polymer ?
#
loop_
_entity_poly.entity_id
_entity_poly.type
_entity_poly.pdbx_seq_one_letter_code
_entity_poly.pdbx_strand_id
1 'polypeptide(L)'
;MSLNEAKKQLADAIAKYEHLQLELESKDNLESYSEQEWHAHLSNLGLQTAQLINTSRVYDDDNLLNLLKRKQNKLRRHSAWKKKHKKRVQQRKRQQLKKNEKWIKDIEWKVTVSPSVNATAIAAAKATAPLDTQQQQQQQQTNDKKLIRTLSKKLTLLTEIRALRQKKLENQGHFFADEGDAFFNKVKEWHLRNETAETAAQDEQQPQQQEKKQLVIHPQDTWHHMDIDKVAYSYWCGSDQSLDTLLNTRRLWDQYILLDNNNELSPHNTLHKVPPTFVAPAPPANAIWASYLS
;
A
#
# COMPACT_ATOMS: atom_id res chain seq x y z
N MET A 1 34.95 18.52 2.63
CA MET A 1 34.76 19.09 1.28
C MET A 1 33.41 18.70 0.65
N SER A 2 32.68 19.69 0.16
CA SER A 2 31.47 19.49 -0.66
C SER A 2 31.83 19.23 -2.14
N LEU A 3 30.95 18.61 -2.91
CA LEU A 3 31.22 18.32 -4.33
C LEU A 3 31.30 19.61 -5.18
N ASN A 4 30.54 20.64 -4.81
CA ASN A 4 30.58 21.94 -5.50
C ASN A 4 31.86 22.70 -5.18
N GLU A 5 32.31 22.65 -3.94
CA GLU A 5 33.57 23.23 -3.50
C GLU A 5 34.77 22.54 -4.16
N ALA A 6 34.76 21.21 -4.24
CA ALA A 6 35.78 20.45 -4.97
C ALA A 6 35.86 20.87 -6.44
N LYS A 7 34.70 20.99 -7.10
CA LYS A 7 34.61 21.46 -8.49
C LYS A 7 35.14 22.88 -8.65
N LYS A 8 34.80 23.79 -7.73
CA LYS A 8 35.25 25.18 -7.77
C LYS A 8 36.76 25.25 -7.62
N GLN A 9 37.33 24.58 -6.63
CA GLN A 9 38.77 24.56 -6.41
C GLN A 9 39.54 23.95 -7.59
N LEU A 10 39.02 22.89 -8.21
CA LEU A 10 39.61 22.32 -9.43
C LEU A 10 39.51 23.28 -10.61
N ALA A 11 38.38 23.96 -10.80
CA ALA A 11 38.22 24.96 -11.85
C ALA A 11 39.17 26.15 -11.66
N ASP A 12 39.30 26.65 -10.43
CA ASP A 12 40.23 27.72 -10.07
C ASP A 12 41.69 27.29 -10.29
N ALA A 13 42.02 26.02 -10.00
CA ALA A 13 43.36 25.47 -10.26
C ALA A 13 43.65 25.34 -11.76
N ILE A 14 42.68 24.86 -12.56
CA ILE A 14 42.82 24.77 -14.02
C ILE A 14 43.01 26.17 -14.62
N ALA A 15 42.21 27.15 -14.21
CA ALA A 15 42.33 28.53 -14.70
C ALA A 15 43.70 29.15 -14.35
N LYS A 16 44.21 28.90 -13.13
CA LYS A 16 45.57 29.32 -12.74
C LYS A 16 46.65 28.65 -13.58
N TYR A 17 46.51 27.36 -13.87
CA TYR A 17 47.45 26.64 -14.72
C TYR A 17 47.46 27.19 -16.16
N GLU A 18 46.29 27.41 -16.75
CA GLU A 18 46.14 28.00 -18.08
C GLU A 18 46.73 29.42 -18.14
N HIS A 19 46.48 30.24 -17.11
CA HIS A 19 47.07 31.57 -17.00
C HIS A 19 48.60 31.52 -16.97
N LEU A 20 49.17 30.69 -16.11
CA LEU A 20 50.62 30.50 -16.03
C LEU A 20 51.20 29.99 -17.34
N GLN A 21 50.51 29.08 -18.02
CA GLN A 21 50.94 28.57 -19.31
C GLN A 21 50.97 29.69 -20.36
N LEU A 22 49.92 30.51 -20.44
CA LEU A 22 49.86 31.65 -21.35
C LEU A 22 50.92 32.71 -21.04
N GLU A 23 51.13 33.05 -19.76
CA GLU A 23 52.21 33.94 -19.34
C GLU A 23 53.59 33.40 -19.72
N LEU A 24 53.77 32.08 -19.67
CA LEU A 24 55.01 31.43 -20.06
C LEU A 24 55.20 31.36 -21.59
N GLU A 25 54.11 31.35 -22.36
CA GLU A 25 54.10 31.32 -23.83
C GLU A 25 54.21 32.72 -24.45
N SER A 26 53.67 33.77 -23.81
CA SER A 26 53.68 35.16 -24.31
C SER A 26 55.02 35.90 -24.16
N LYS A 27 56.14 35.17 -24.05
CA LYS A 27 57.44 35.68 -23.60
C LYS A 27 58.25 36.40 -24.68
N ASP A 28 57.80 37.60 -25.05
CA ASP A 28 58.61 38.54 -25.85
C ASP A 28 59.20 39.69 -25.00
N ASN A 29 58.83 39.84 -23.72
CA ASN A 29 59.13 41.04 -22.91
C ASN A 29 60.07 40.80 -21.70
N LEU A 30 60.74 39.66 -21.60
CA LEU A 30 61.64 39.36 -20.47
C LEU A 30 62.89 40.26 -20.43
N GLU A 31 63.30 40.80 -21.58
CA GLU A 31 64.50 41.64 -21.70
C GLU A 31 64.30 43.07 -21.18
N SER A 32 63.05 43.52 -20.99
CA SER A 32 62.72 44.88 -20.55
C SER A 32 62.44 45.02 -19.04
N TYR A 33 62.46 43.92 -18.28
CA TYR A 33 62.16 43.94 -16.86
C TYR A 33 63.36 44.46 -16.05
N SER A 34 63.08 45.33 -15.07
CA SER A 34 64.07 45.68 -14.06
C SER A 34 64.35 44.49 -13.12
N GLU A 35 65.49 44.48 -12.44
CA GLU A 35 65.88 43.41 -11.51
C GLU A 35 64.83 43.20 -10.40
N GLN A 36 64.22 44.29 -9.90
CA GLN A 36 63.16 44.22 -8.89
C GLN A 36 61.88 43.59 -9.43
N GLU A 37 61.46 43.95 -10.65
CA GLU A 37 60.29 43.36 -11.31
C GLU A 37 60.52 41.88 -11.62
N TRP A 38 61.74 41.50 -11.99
CA TRP A 38 62.16 40.11 -12.18
C TRP A 38 62.01 39.28 -10.91
N HIS A 39 62.49 39.79 -9.77
CA HIS A 39 62.32 39.13 -8.48
C HIS A 39 60.85 39.02 -8.06
N ALA A 40 60.05 40.07 -8.26
CA ALA A 40 58.63 40.05 -7.98
C ALA A 40 57.90 39.01 -8.84
N HIS A 41 58.21 38.95 -10.14
CA HIS A 41 57.65 37.98 -11.07
C HIS A 41 58.00 36.53 -10.68
N LEU A 42 59.27 36.24 -10.40
CA LEU A 42 59.70 34.91 -9.95
C LEU A 42 59.07 34.50 -8.62
N SER A 43 58.94 35.43 -7.68
CA SER A 43 58.25 35.19 -6.41
C SER A 43 56.77 34.85 -6.64
N ASN A 44 56.09 35.60 -7.50
CA ASN A 44 54.68 35.36 -7.82
C ASN A 44 54.48 34.01 -8.53
N LEU A 45 55.34 33.69 -9.50
CA LEU A 45 55.36 32.39 -10.17
C LEU A 45 55.58 31.25 -9.17
N GLY A 46 56.53 31.41 -8.24
CA GLY A 46 56.79 30.45 -7.17
C GLY A 46 55.59 30.25 -6.23
N LEU A 47 54.90 31.34 -5.87
CA LEU A 47 53.69 31.27 -5.06
C LEU A 47 52.54 30.56 -5.78
N GLN A 48 52.30 30.89 -7.05
CA GLN A 48 51.22 30.30 -7.83
C GLN A 48 51.46 28.82 -8.13
N THR A 49 52.70 28.44 -8.45
CA THR A 49 53.10 27.04 -8.62
C THR A 49 52.99 26.25 -7.31
N ALA A 50 53.42 26.82 -6.18
CA ALA A 50 53.23 26.19 -4.87
C ALA A 50 51.76 26.00 -4.51
N GLN A 51 50.89 26.96 -4.84
CA GLN A 51 49.44 26.82 -4.68
C GLN A 51 48.88 25.66 -5.52
N LEU A 52 49.31 25.51 -6.77
CA LEU A 52 48.91 24.40 -7.64
C LEU A 52 49.40 23.04 -7.13
N ILE A 53 50.63 22.96 -6.63
CA ILE A 53 51.15 21.73 -6.03
C ILE A 53 50.33 21.35 -4.79
N ASN A 54 49.99 22.33 -3.96
CA ASN A 54 49.17 22.09 -2.77
C ASN A 54 47.75 21.64 -3.14
N THR A 55 47.11 22.23 -4.15
CA THR A 55 45.80 21.74 -4.62
C THR A 55 45.89 20.34 -5.21
N SER A 56 46.93 20.03 -6.01
CA SER A 56 47.17 18.67 -6.51
C SER A 56 47.25 17.66 -5.38
N ARG A 57 48.08 17.92 -4.36
CA ARG A 57 48.26 17.03 -3.21
C ARG A 57 46.97 16.71 -2.47
N VAL A 58 46.05 17.67 -2.37
CA VAL A 58 44.74 17.44 -1.75
C VAL A 58 43.93 16.42 -2.55
N TYR A 59 44.04 16.43 -3.87
CA TYR A 59 43.31 15.51 -4.76
C TYR A 59 44.06 14.21 -5.07
N ASP A 60 45.34 14.11 -4.73
CA ASP A 60 46.12 12.87 -4.78
C ASP A 60 45.69 11.87 -3.68
N ASP A 61 44.94 12.32 -2.66
CA ASP A 61 44.36 11.42 -1.64
C ASP A 61 43.19 10.59 -2.21
N ASP A 62 43.47 9.30 -2.41
CA ASP A 62 42.51 8.29 -2.88
C ASP A 62 41.23 8.23 -2.04
N ASN A 63 41.31 8.48 -0.73
CA ASN A 63 40.14 8.43 0.14
C ASN A 63 39.18 9.59 -0.15
N LEU A 64 39.72 10.79 -0.34
CA LEU A 64 38.93 11.96 -0.72
C LEU A 64 38.29 11.75 -2.09
N LEU A 65 39.05 11.23 -3.04
CA LEU A 65 38.58 10.99 -4.42
C LEU A 65 37.46 9.94 -4.43
N ASN A 66 37.60 8.87 -3.66
CA ASN A 66 36.56 7.86 -3.46
C ASN A 66 35.31 8.43 -2.77
N LEU A 67 35.47 9.31 -1.77
CA LEU A 67 34.36 9.99 -1.11
C LEU A 67 33.59 10.89 -2.09
N LEU A 68 34.29 11.67 -2.92
CA LEU A 68 33.69 12.52 -3.95
C LEU A 68 32.94 11.69 -5.00
N LYS A 69 33.54 10.58 -5.47
CA LYS A 69 32.87 9.62 -6.36
C LYS A 69 31.58 9.07 -5.75
N ARG A 70 31.60 8.67 -4.46
CA ARG A 70 30.39 8.19 -3.75
C ARG A 70 29.31 9.27 -3.68
N LYS A 71 29.68 10.52 -3.36
CA LYS A 71 28.74 11.67 -3.33
C LYS A 71 28.15 11.93 -4.72
N GLN A 72 28.97 11.89 -5.77
CA GLN A 72 28.53 12.05 -7.16
C GLN A 72 27.54 10.96 -7.57
N ASN A 73 27.83 9.70 -7.24
CA ASN A 73 26.96 8.57 -7.53
C ASN A 73 25.65 8.64 -6.75
N LYS A 74 25.67 9.10 -5.48
CA LYS A 74 24.46 9.37 -4.70
C LYS A 74 23.56 10.40 -5.39
N LEU A 75 24.13 11.51 -5.86
CA LEU A 75 23.38 12.55 -6.59
C LEU A 75 22.79 12.02 -7.91
N ARG A 76 23.55 11.23 -8.68
CA ARG A 76 23.06 10.59 -9.90
C ARG A 76 21.90 9.64 -9.61
N ARG A 77 22.03 8.77 -8.60
CA ARG A 77 20.94 7.87 -8.15
C ARG A 77 19.71 8.64 -7.71
N HIS A 78 19.89 9.69 -6.91
CA HIS A 78 18.78 10.51 -6.41
C HIS A 78 18.04 11.23 -7.56
N SER A 79 18.76 11.80 -8.52
CA SER A 79 18.15 12.44 -9.68
C SER A 79 17.41 11.45 -10.58
N ALA A 80 17.98 10.26 -10.81
CA ALA A 80 17.32 9.17 -11.53
C ALA A 80 16.06 8.68 -10.81
N TRP A 81 16.15 8.49 -9.49
CA TRP A 81 15.01 8.14 -8.65
C TRP A 81 13.90 9.19 -8.73
N LYS A 82 14.24 10.48 -8.62
CA LYS A 82 13.26 11.59 -8.73
C LYS A 82 12.54 11.57 -10.07
N LYS A 83 13.26 11.33 -11.17
CA LYS A 83 12.67 11.16 -12.51
C LYS A 83 11.72 9.95 -12.57
N LYS A 84 12.14 8.79 -12.06
CA LYS A 84 11.33 7.56 -12.02
C LYS A 84 10.09 7.72 -11.15
N HIS A 85 10.24 8.35 -9.98
CA HIS A 85 9.15 8.63 -9.06
C HIS A 85 8.10 9.56 -9.69
N LYS A 86 8.52 10.66 -10.32
CA LYS A 86 7.62 11.57 -11.05
C LYS A 86 6.81 10.82 -12.11
N LYS A 87 7.44 9.94 -12.89
CA LYS A 87 6.74 9.10 -13.89
C LYS A 87 5.72 8.15 -13.25
N ARG A 88 6.08 7.46 -12.17
CA ARG A 88 5.16 6.56 -11.44
C ARG A 88 3.95 7.31 -10.87
N VAL A 89 4.16 8.49 -10.28
CA VAL A 89 3.08 9.33 -9.74
C VAL A 89 2.14 9.77 -10.86
N GLN A 90 2.68 10.23 -11.99
CA GLN A 90 1.87 10.60 -13.15
C GLN A 90 1.08 9.42 -13.71
N GLN A 91 1.68 8.23 -13.77
CA GLN A 91 1.00 7.01 -14.21
C GLN A 91 -0.15 6.64 -13.26
N ARG A 92 0.05 6.69 -11.95
CA ARG A 92 -1.01 6.45 -10.95
C ARG A 92 -2.16 7.44 -11.10
N LYS A 93 -1.87 8.73 -11.28
CA LYS A 93 -2.89 9.76 -11.54
C LYS A 93 -3.70 9.45 -12.80
N ARG A 94 -3.03 9.09 -13.91
CA ARG A 94 -3.73 8.69 -15.16
C ARG A 94 -4.61 7.45 -14.96
N GLN A 95 -4.15 6.47 -14.20
CA GLN A 95 -4.94 5.28 -13.89
C GLN A 95 -6.16 5.62 -13.02
N GLN A 96 -6.02 6.51 -12.04
CA GLN A 96 -7.13 7.00 -11.23
C GLN A 96 -8.15 7.75 -12.10
N LEU A 97 -7.71 8.65 -12.98
CA LEU A 97 -8.61 9.33 -13.92
C LEU A 97 -9.39 8.34 -14.79
N LYS A 98 -8.71 7.33 -15.36
CA LYS A 98 -9.39 6.27 -16.13
C LYS A 98 -10.39 5.46 -15.31
N LYS A 99 -10.08 5.19 -14.03
CA LYS A 99 -11.02 4.50 -13.12
C LYS A 99 -12.23 5.39 -12.83
N ASN A 100 -12.01 6.67 -12.59
CA ASN A 100 -13.06 7.65 -12.34
C ASN A 100 -13.96 7.81 -13.57
N GLU A 101 -13.40 7.93 -14.77
CA GLU A 101 -14.17 7.97 -16.03
C GLU A 101 -15.03 6.72 -16.21
N LYS A 102 -14.47 5.53 -15.94
CA LYS A 102 -15.24 4.28 -15.99
C LYS A 102 -16.37 4.26 -14.96
N TRP A 103 -16.10 4.73 -13.75
CA TRP A 103 -17.10 4.80 -12.68
C TRP A 103 -18.22 5.78 -13.00
N ILE A 104 -17.88 6.95 -13.56
CA ILE A 104 -18.87 7.93 -14.06
C ILE A 104 -19.75 7.29 -15.15
N LYS A 105 -19.14 6.63 -16.15
CA LYS A 105 -19.91 5.95 -17.20
C LYS A 105 -20.81 4.84 -16.66
N ASP A 106 -20.35 4.08 -15.67
CA ASP A 106 -21.15 3.04 -15.01
C ASP A 106 -22.32 3.64 -14.23
N ILE A 107 -22.13 4.77 -13.55
CA ILE A 107 -23.21 5.50 -12.88
C ILE A 107 -24.19 6.06 -13.90
N GLU A 108 -23.71 6.73 -14.94
CA GLU A 108 -24.56 7.26 -16.03
C GLU A 108 -25.37 6.11 -16.66
N TRP A 109 -24.74 4.96 -16.90
CA TRP A 109 -25.42 3.78 -17.41
C TRP A 109 -26.47 3.24 -16.42
N LYS A 110 -26.17 3.18 -15.12
CA LYS A 110 -27.15 2.77 -14.09
C LYS A 110 -28.33 3.73 -13.96
N VAL A 111 -28.08 5.04 -14.07
CA VAL A 111 -29.11 6.08 -14.04
C VAL A 111 -30.00 5.99 -15.28
N THR A 112 -29.41 5.84 -16.46
CA THR A 112 -30.15 5.70 -17.73
C THR A 112 -30.90 4.38 -17.82
N VAL A 113 -30.38 3.29 -17.27
CA VAL A 113 -31.04 1.96 -17.27
C VAL A 113 -32.05 1.82 -16.12
N SER A 114 -32.05 2.74 -15.14
CA SER A 114 -32.98 2.73 -14.02
C SER A 114 -34.43 2.62 -14.50
N PRO A 115 -35.22 1.65 -14.00
CA PRO A 115 -36.59 1.43 -14.43
C PRO A 115 -37.49 2.67 -14.30
N SER A 116 -37.22 3.56 -13.34
CA SER A 116 -37.99 4.79 -13.14
C SER A 116 -37.77 5.83 -14.25
N VAL A 117 -36.53 6.01 -14.70
CA VAL A 117 -36.17 6.96 -15.77
C VAL A 117 -36.56 6.40 -17.14
N ASN A 118 -36.43 5.08 -17.33
CA ASN A 118 -36.91 4.43 -18.54
C ASN A 118 -38.43 4.38 -18.61
N ALA A 119 -39.14 4.17 -17.49
CA ALA A 119 -40.60 4.20 -17.48
C ALA A 119 -41.15 5.57 -17.87
N THR A 120 -40.54 6.67 -17.41
CA THR A 120 -40.94 8.02 -17.81
C THR A 120 -40.62 8.33 -19.28
N ALA A 121 -39.46 7.91 -19.77
CA ALA A 121 -39.10 8.04 -21.19
C ALA A 121 -39.99 7.20 -22.11
N ILE A 122 -40.32 5.97 -21.72
CA ILE A 122 -41.24 5.07 -22.45
C ILE A 122 -42.68 5.62 -22.41
N ALA A 123 -43.12 6.19 -21.28
CA ALA A 123 -44.42 6.85 -21.18
C ALA A 123 -44.51 8.10 -22.09
N ALA A 124 -43.45 8.91 -22.14
CA ALA A 124 -43.37 10.08 -23.01
C ALA A 124 -43.29 9.70 -24.51
N ALA A 125 -42.57 8.64 -24.86
CA ALA A 125 -42.48 8.14 -26.23
C ALA A 125 -43.79 7.49 -26.71
N LYS A 126 -44.54 6.82 -25.82
CA LYS A 126 -45.89 6.30 -26.12
C LYS A 126 -46.92 7.39 -26.39
N ALA A 127 -46.72 8.59 -25.84
CA ALA A 127 -47.61 9.73 -26.08
C ALA A 127 -47.37 10.42 -27.44
N THR A 128 -46.27 10.12 -28.15
CA THR A 128 -45.81 10.90 -29.32
C THR A 128 -45.53 10.08 -30.59
N ALA A 129 -45.70 8.76 -30.61
CA ALA A 129 -45.30 7.93 -31.75
C ALA A 129 -46.47 7.57 -32.73
N PRO A 130 -46.32 7.79 -34.05
CA PRO A 130 -47.22 7.26 -35.08
C PRO A 130 -46.98 5.76 -35.33
N LEU A 131 -47.96 5.11 -35.96
CA LEU A 131 -48.18 3.65 -36.04
C LEU A 131 -47.00 2.84 -36.67
N ASP A 132 -46.11 3.46 -37.44
CA ASP A 132 -45.12 2.76 -38.27
C ASP A 132 -43.85 2.31 -37.52
N THR A 133 -43.57 2.89 -36.33
CA THR A 133 -42.39 2.51 -35.52
C THR A 133 -42.56 1.16 -34.80
N GLN A 134 -43.78 0.60 -34.77
CA GLN A 134 -44.08 -0.63 -34.04
C GLN A 134 -43.52 -1.89 -34.73
N GLN A 135 -43.37 -1.88 -36.05
CA GLN A 135 -42.89 -3.06 -36.80
C GLN A 135 -41.37 -3.28 -36.64
N GLN A 136 -40.58 -2.21 -36.57
CA GLN A 136 -39.13 -2.30 -36.34
C GLN A 136 -38.79 -2.74 -34.91
N GLN A 137 -39.58 -2.30 -33.92
CA GLN A 137 -39.41 -2.73 -32.52
C GLN A 137 -39.73 -4.23 -32.33
N GLN A 138 -40.72 -4.77 -33.03
CA GLN A 138 -41.04 -6.20 -32.96
C GLN A 138 -39.88 -7.07 -33.48
N GLN A 139 -39.22 -6.69 -34.58
CA GLN A 139 -38.08 -7.44 -35.12
C GLN A 139 -36.87 -7.41 -34.16
N GLN A 140 -36.55 -6.26 -33.56
CA GLN A 140 -35.49 -6.16 -32.54
C GLN A 140 -35.79 -7.02 -31.32
N GLN A 141 -37.02 -7.01 -30.81
CA GLN A 141 -37.43 -7.88 -29.71
C GLN A 141 -37.32 -9.38 -30.05
N THR A 142 -37.52 -9.79 -31.31
CA THR A 142 -37.32 -11.20 -31.69
C THR A 142 -35.84 -11.61 -31.69
N ASN A 143 -34.94 -10.72 -32.09
CA ASN A 143 -33.51 -10.95 -32.07
C ASN A 143 -32.99 -11.03 -30.63
N ASP A 144 -33.45 -10.13 -29.76
CA ASP A 144 -33.13 -10.16 -28.33
C ASP A 144 -33.65 -11.43 -27.66
N LYS A 145 -34.86 -11.88 -27.99
CA LYS A 145 -35.41 -13.16 -27.49
C LYS A 145 -34.56 -14.37 -27.92
N LYS A 146 -34.04 -14.37 -29.15
CA LYS A 146 -33.12 -15.45 -29.62
C LYS A 146 -31.79 -15.38 -28.87
N LEU A 147 -31.22 -14.19 -28.67
CA LEU A 147 -30.01 -14.00 -27.89
C LEU A 147 -30.18 -14.45 -26.43
N ILE A 148 -31.26 -14.04 -25.77
CA ILE A 148 -31.59 -14.44 -24.40
C ILE A 148 -31.70 -15.96 -24.29
N ARG A 149 -32.36 -16.64 -25.24
CA ARG A 149 -32.43 -18.11 -25.26
C ARG A 149 -31.06 -18.77 -25.39
N THR A 150 -30.18 -18.23 -26.23
CA THR A 150 -28.83 -18.79 -26.38
C THR A 150 -27.97 -18.55 -25.14
N LEU A 151 -28.07 -17.38 -24.52
CA LEU A 151 -27.37 -17.06 -23.27
C LEU A 151 -27.88 -17.91 -22.10
N SER A 152 -29.20 -18.14 -21.98
CA SER A 152 -29.79 -19.01 -20.97
C SER A 152 -29.32 -20.47 -21.11
N LYS A 153 -29.23 -20.98 -22.35
CA LYS A 153 -28.62 -22.30 -22.63
C LYS A 153 -27.15 -22.38 -22.24
N LYS A 154 -26.37 -21.32 -22.49
CA LYS A 154 -24.96 -21.27 -22.06
C LYS A 154 -24.82 -21.21 -20.54
N LEU A 155 -25.71 -20.46 -19.87
CA LEU A 155 -25.71 -20.34 -18.41
C LEU A 155 -26.02 -21.69 -17.76
N THR A 156 -27.06 -22.39 -18.22
CA THR A 156 -27.42 -23.73 -17.74
C THR A 156 -26.26 -24.73 -17.89
N LEU A 157 -25.59 -24.75 -19.05
CA LEU A 157 -24.39 -25.57 -19.24
C LEU A 157 -23.24 -25.18 -18.28
N LEU A 158 -23.04 -23.88 -18.02
CA LEU A 158 -22.01 -23.42 -17.07
C LEU A 158 -22.35 -23.81 -15.63
N THR A 159 -23.62 -23.78 -15.24
CA THR A 159 -24.05 -24.26 -13.92
C THR A 159 -23.86 -25.76 -13.76
N GLU A 160 -24.13 -26.55 -14.80
CA GLU A 160 -23.87 -27.99 -14.79
C GLU A 160 -22.37 -28.30 -14.66
N ILE A 161 -21.51 -27.60 -15.42
CA ILE A 161 -20.05 -27.75 -15.31
C ILE A 161 -19.57 -27.35 -13.90
N ARG A 162 -20.12 -26.29 -13.32
CA ARG A 162 -19.79 -25.86 -11.96
C ARG A 162 -20.17 -26.93 -10.94
N ALA A 163 -21.36 -27.51 -11.03
CA ALA A 163 -21.81 -28.58 -10.15
C ALA A 163 -20.93 -29.84 -10.26
N LEU A 164 -20.56 -30.26 -11.49
CA LEU A 164 -19.63 -31.37 -11.70
C LEU A 164 -18.25 -31.10 -11.10
N ARG A 165 -17.75 -29.86 -11.24
CA ARG A 165 -16.48 -29.44 -10.64
C ARG A 165 -16.55 -29.41 -9.11
N GLN A 166 -17.64 -28.93 -8.53
CA GLN A 166 -17.85 -28.93 -7.09
C GLN A 166 -17.88 -30.37 -6.56
N LYS A 167 -18.66 -31.28 -7.16
CA LYS A 167 -18.65 -32.71 -6.81
C LYS A 167 -17.25 -33.33 -6.89
N LYS A 168 -16.46 -32.99 -7.91
CA LYS A 168 -15.07 -33.45 -8.02
C LYS A 168 -14.20 -32.93 -6.87
N LEU A 169 -14.38 -31.66 -6.48
CA LEU A 169 -13.64 -31.03 -5.40
C LEU A 169 -14.10 -31.54 -4.02
N GLU A 170 -15.39 -31.84 -3.84
CA GLU A 170 -15.94 -32.51 -2.65
C GLU A 170 -15.36 -33.92 -2.47
N ASN A 171 -15.27 -34.70 -3.55
CA ASN A 171 -14.57 -35.99 -3.54
C ASN A 171 -13.07 -35.86 -3.23
N GLN A 172 -12.50 -34.67 -3.40
CA GLN A 172 -11.11 -34.34 -3.01
C GLN A 172 -11.03 -33.72 -1.59
N GLY A 173 -12.15 -33.59 -0.87
CA GLY A 173 -12.21 -33.08 0.49
C GLY A 173 -12.44 -31.57 0.63
N HIS A 174 -12.78 -30.86 -0.44
CA HIS A 174 -13.15 -29.44 -0.37
C HIS A 174 -14.63 -29.24 -0.05
N PHE A 175 -14.94 -28.31 0.84
CA PHE A 175 -16.30 -28.01 1.29
C PHE A 175 -16.85 -26.72 0.67
N PHE A 176 -18.08 -26.75 0.15
CA PHE A 176 -18.78 -25.58 -0.39
C PHE A 176 -20.00 -25.23 0.47
N ALA A 177 -20.14 -23.94 0.82
CA ALA A 177 -21.19 -23.45 1.71
C ALA A 177 -22.59 -23.42 1.09
N ASP A 178 -22.71 -23.52 -0.24
CA ASP A 178 -23.98 -23.31 -0.96
C ASP A 178 -24.91 -24.56 -0.93
N GLU A 179 -24.40 -25.77 -0.69
CA GLU A 179 -25.18 -27.03 -0.73
C GLU A 179 -24.94 -27.97 0.49
N GLY A 180 -24.07 -27.58 1.44
CA GLY A 180 -23.69 -28.36 2.61
C GLY A 180 -24.61 -28.17 3.83
N ASP A 181 -25.92 -28.21 3.64
CA ASP A 181 -26.92 -27.78 4.64
C ASP A 181 -27.16 -28.77 5.78
N ALA A 182 -26.63 -29.99 5.74
CA ALA A 182 -26.89 -30.97 6.79
C ALA A 182 -26.27 -30.59 8.16
N PHE A 183 -25.07 -29.98 8.15
CA PHE A 183 -24.40 -29.56 9.37
C PHE A 183 -25.00 -28.25 9.92
N PHE A 184 -25.21 -27.26 9.06
CA PHE A 184 -25.76 -25.97 9.48
C PHE A 184 -27.22 -26.08 9.91
N ASN A 185 -28.04 -26.92 9.27
CA ASN A 185 -29.39 -27.19 9.74
C ASN A 185 -29.37 -27.92 11.10
N LYS A 186 -28.44 -28.84 11.33
CA LYS A 186 -28.30 -29.53 12.62
C LYS A 186 -27.83 -28.58 13.74
N VAL A 187 -26.95 -27.63 13.43
CA VAL A 187 -26.53 -26.57 14.36
C VAL A 187 -27.68 -25.59 14.65
N LYS A 188 -28.49 -25.25 13.64
CA LYS A 188 -29.67 -24.39 13.80
C LYS A 188 -30.77 -25.07 14.63
N GLU A 189 -31.02 -26.35 14.38
CA GLU A 189 -31.95 -27.19 15.18
C GLU A 189 -31.47 -27.37 16.63
N TRP A 190 -30.16 -27.49 16.85
CA TRP A 190 -29.58 -27.55 18.19
C TRP A 190 -29.76 -26.23 18.95
N HIS A 191 -29.53 -25.09 18.29
CA HIS A 191 -29.80 -23.77 18.88
C HIS A 191 -31.28 -23.57 19.21
N LEU A 192 -32.20 -23.95 18.31
CA LEU A 192 -33.65 -23.86 18.53
C LEU A 192 -34.12 -24.73 19.71
N ARG A 193 -33.55 -25.93 19.91
CA ARG A 193 -33.84 -26.79 21.06
C ARG A 193 -33.34 -26.21 22.39
N ASN A 194 -32.18 -25.56 22.38
CA ASN A 194 -31.64 -24.96 23.60
C ASN A 194 -32.38 -23.66 23.96
N GLU A 195 -32.74 -22.83 22.97
CA GLU A 195 -33.55 -21.62 23.20
C GLU A 195 -34.94 -21.95 23.75
N THR A 196 -35.55 -23.07 23.32
CA THR A 196 -36.85 -23.53 23.85
C THR A 196 -36.74 -24.20 25.23
N ALA A 197 -35.63 -24.87 25.54
CA ALA A 197 -35.36 -25.40 26.88
C ALA A 197 -35.05 -24.27 27.90
N GLU A 198 -34.39 -23.20 27.46
CA GLU A 198 -34.12 -22.01 28.29
C GLU A 198 -35.40 -21.21 28.57
N THR A 199 -36.38 -21.20 27.66
CA THR A 199 -37.68 -20.54 27.89
C THR A 199 -38.65 -21.40 28.71
N ALA A 200 -38.64 -22.73 28.57
CA ALA A 200 -39.52 -23.61 29.34
C ALA A 200 -39.14 -23.73 30.83
N ALA A 201 -37.91 -23.40 31.20
CA ALA A 201 -37.45 -23.40 32.60
C ALA A 201 -37.66 -22.04 33.33
N GLN A 202 -38.19 -21.01 32.66
CA GLN A 202 -38.35 -19.66 33.21
C GLN A 202 -39.79 -19.20 33.43
N ASP A 203 -40.82 -20.05 33.20
CA ASP A 203 -42.23 -19.65 33.30
C ASP A 203 -42.88 -19.80 34.70
N GLU A 204 -42.12 -20.09 35.76
CA GLU A 204 -42.62 -20.09 37.14
C GLU A 204 -41.68 -19.25 38.04
N GLN A 205 -41.77 -17.91 37.93
CA GLN A 205 -41.79 -16.93 39.05
C GLN A 205 -41.43 -15.49 38.61
N GLN A 206 -42.46 -14.64 38.60
CA GLN A 206 -42.49 -13.18 38.81
C GLN A 206 -41.72 -12.19 37.88
N PRO A 207 -42.26 -10.96 37.69
CA PRO A 207 -41.82 -10.03 36.65
C PRO A 207 -40.75 -9.05 37.13
N GLN A 208 -39.99 -8.52 36.16
CA GLN A 208 -38.97 -7.47 36.25
C GLN A 208 -37.59 -7.91 36.73
N GLN A 209 -36.73 -8.24 35.76
CA GLN A 209 -35.48 -7.53 35.50
C GLN A 209 -34.85 -8.07 34.20
N GLN A 210 -34.48 -7.17 33.28
CA GLN A 210 -33.63 -7.52 32.14
C GLN A 210 -32.22 -7.82 32.69
N GLU A 211 -31.97 -9.07 33.04
CA GLU A 211 -30.62 -9.51 33.33
C GLU A 211 -29.82 -9.51 32.03
N LYS A 212 -28.92 -8.54 31.92
CA LYS A 212 -27.79 -8.57 30.99
C LYS A 212 -27.17 -9.97 31.12
N LYS A 213 -27.12 -10.74 30.04
CA LYS A 213 -26.37 -12.00 29.96
C LYS A 213 -24.95 -11.75 30.48
N GLN A 214 -24.68 -12.07 31.74
CA GLN A 214 -23.35 -11.95 32.31
C GLN A 214 -22.54 -13.12 31.75
N LEU A 215 -21.45 -12.77 31.05
CA LEU A 215 -20.51 -13.74 30.51
C LEU A 215 -19.98 -14.59 31.67
N VAL A 216 -20.24 -15.90 31.66
CA VAL A 216 -19.71 -16.82 32.67
C VAL A 216 -18.23 -17.04 32.37
N ILE A 217 -17.36 -16.47 33.20
CA ILE A 217 -15.91 -16.60 33.07
C ILE A 217 -15.46 -17.86 33.85
N HIS A 218 -14.56 -18.64 33.25
CA HIS A 218 -14.11 -19.93 33.78
C HIS A 218 -13.34 -19.77 35.11
N PRO A 219 -13.53 -20.63 36.14
CA PRO A 219 -12.99 -20.45 37.51
C PRO A 219 -11.46 -20.53 37.68
N GLN A 220 -10.73 -20.80 36.60
CA GLN A 220 -9.25 -20.83 36.56
C GLN A 220 -8.66 -19.60 35.86
N ASP A 221 -9.51 -18.69 35.39
CA ASP A 221 -9.06 -17.54 34.62
C ASP A 221 -8.51 -16.47 35.59
N THR A 222 -7.20 -16.20 35.53
CA THR A 222 -6.50 -15.28 36.45
C THR A 222 -6.98 -13.82 36.36
N TRP A 223 -7.88 -13.53 35.41
CA TRP A 223 -8.49 -12.23 35.17
C TRP A 223 -9.52 -11.85 36.25
N HIS A 224 -9.90 -12.78 37.14
CA HIS A 224 -10.86 -12.55 38.23
C HIS A 224 -10.48 -11.42 39.20
N HIS A 225 -9.20 -11.06 39.30
CA HIS A 225 -8.70 -10.15 40.33
C HIS A 225 -7.95 -8.94 39.77
N MET A 226 -7.97 -8.77 38.44
CA MET A 226 -7.44 -7.57 37.82
C MET A 226 -8.59 -6.59 37.66
N ASP A 227 -8.51 -5.48 38.40
CA ASP A 227 -9.35 -4.33 38.10
C ASP A 227 -9.16 -3.99 36.61
N ILE A 228 -10.27 -3.87 35.87
CA ILE A 228 -10.22 -3.35 34.50
C ILE A 228 -9.46 -2.03 34.59
N ASP A 229 -8.29 -1.96 33.95
CA ASP A 229 -7.51 -0.73 33.89
C ASP A 229 -8.35 0.30 33.13
N LYS A 230 -9.07 1.12 33.90
CA LYS A 230 -10.02 2.11 33.38
C LYS A 230 -9.29 3.14 32.53
N VAL A 231 -7.98 3.33 32.73
CA VAL A 231 -7.15 4.23 31.92
C VAL A 231 -6.86 3.60 30.56
N ALA A 232 -6.43 2.33 30.51
CA ALA A 232 -6.23 1.62 29.25
C ALA A 232 -7.56 1.41 28.49
N TYR A 233 -8.63 1.08 29.20
CA TYR A 233 -9.96 0.88 28.63
C TYR A 233 -10.55 2.19 28.09
N SER A 234 -10.43 3.30 28.83
CA SER A 234 -10.84 4.62 28.31
C SER A 234 -9.96 5.11 27.17
N TYR A 235 -8.68 4.73 27.11
CA TYR A 235 -7.82 4.99 25.96
C TYR A 235 -8.24 4.19 24.71
N TRP A 236 -8.69 2.95 24.90
CA TRP A 236 -9.17 2.08 23.82
C TRP A 236 -10.56 2.50 23.31
N CYS A 237 -11.49 2.82 24.23
CA CYS A 237 -12.81 3.36 23.91
C CYS A 237 -12.79 4.84 23.50
N GLY A 238 -11.72 5.58 23.82
CA GLY A 238 -11.51 6.99 23.47
C GLY A 238 -11.20 7.23 21.99
N SER A 239 -11.21 6.19 21.16
CA SER A 239 -10.99 6.27 19.71
C SER A 239 -12.07 7.05 18.94
N ASP A 240 -13.12 7.53 19.61
CA ASP A 240 -14.09 8.46 19.02
C ASP A 240 -13.54 9.89 18.84
N GLN A 241 -12.36 10.20 19.35
CA GLN A 241 -11.75 11.51 19.16
C GLN A 241 -10.97 11.50 17.85
N SER A 242 -11.60 11.97 16.77
CA SER A 242 -11.03 12.34 15.44
C SER A 242 -10.13 11.33 14.68
N LEU A 243 -10.31 11.28 13.36
CA LEU A 243 -9.57 10.37 12.47
C LEU A 243 -8.04 10.54 12.57
N ASP A 244 -7.55 11.74 12.83
CA ASP A 244 -6.12 12.03 12.97
C ASP A 244 -5.49 11.37 14.20
N THR A 245 -6.24 11.25 15.29
CA THR A 245 -5.77 10.60 16.52
C THR A 245 -5.70 9.09 16.35
N LEU A 246 -6.67 8.50 15.64
CA LEU A 246 -6.62 7.10 15.20
C LEU A 246 -5.44 6.80 14.26
N LEU A 247 -5.13 7.71 13.34
CA LEU A 247 -3.95 7.59 12.49
C LEU A 247 -2.65 7.68 13.30
N ASN A 248 -2.59 8.56 14.30
CA ASN A 248 -1.41 8.71 15.14
C ASN A 248 -1.20 7.51 16.07
N THR A 249 -2.25 6.98 16.69
CA THR A 249 -2.15 5.73 17.46
C THR A 249 -1.70 4.59 16.55
N ARG A 250 -2.30 4.42 15.37
CA ARG A 250 -1.88 3.40 14.41
C ARG A 250 -0.40 3.54 14.01
N ARG A 251 0.07 4.76 13.75
CA ARG A 251 1.48 5.03 13.43
C ARG A 251 2.42 4.72 14.60
N LEU A 252 2.01 5.03 15.83
CA LEU A 252 2.73 4.66 17.05
C LEU A 252 2.83 3.14 17.18
N TRP A 253 1.74 2.40 16.97
CA TRP A 253 1.76 0.94 16.94
C TRP A 253 2.63 0.38 15.81
N ASP A 254 2.58 0.98 14.62
CA ASP A 254 3.41 0.58 13.48
C ASP A 254 4.92 0.75 13.78
N GLN A 255 5.33 1.71 14.61
CA GLN A 255 6.71 1.86 15.09
C GLN A 255 7.16 0.70 16.00
N TYR A 256 6.23 0.10 16.74
CA TYR A 256 6.52 -1.09 17.56
C TYR A 256 6.42 -2.39 16.78
N ILE A 257 5.77 -2.39 15.60
CA ILE A 257 5.58 -3.57 14.76
C ILE A 257 6.67 -3.70 13.68
N LEU A 258 7.30 -2.60 13.26
CA LEU A 258 8.30 -2.57 12.19
C LEU A 258 9.65 -2.05 12.71
N LEU A 259 10.73 -2.81 12.47
CA LEU A 259 12.10 -2.33 12.68
C LEU A 259 12.57 -1.47 11.51
N ASP A 260 13.37 -0.44 11.82
CA ASP A 260 14.06 0.38 10.82
C ASP A 260 14.92 -0.51 9.90
N ASN A 261 14.66 -0.43 8.61
CA ASN A 261 15.22 -1.26 7.53
C ASN A 261 16.73 -1.02 7.24
N ASN A 262 17.53 -0.63 8.23
CA ASN A 262 18.91 -0.16 8.00
C ASN A 262 20.02 -1.13 8.40
N ASN A 263 19.72 -2.37 8.81
CA ASN A 263 20.74 -3.41 8.96
C ASN A 263 20.62 -4.46 7.86
N GLU A 264 21.24 -4.16 6.72
CA GLU A 264 21.56 -5.11 5.66
C GLU A 264 22.60 -6.13 6.19
N LEU A 265 22.20 -7.18 6.91
CA LEU A 265 23.03 -8.38 7.07
C LEU A 265 22.28 -9.58 7.69
N SER A 266 21.16 -10.03 7.11
CA SER A 266 20.67 -11.42 7.34
C SER A 266 19.56 -11.81 6.35
N PRO A 267 19.58 -13.02 5.75
CA PRO A 267 18.63 -13.43 4.71
C PRO A 267 17.34 -14.09 5.23
N HIS A 268 17.11 -14.13 6.55
CA HIS A 268 15.88 -14.64 7.15
C HIS A 268 15.48 -13.74 8.31
N ASN A 269 14.70 -12.68 8.07
CA ASN A 269 14.08 -11.97 9.18
C ASN A 269 12.95 -11.02 8.72
N THR A 270 11.72 -11.55 8.70
CA THR A 270 10.52 -10.75 8.96
C THR A 270 10.49 -10.44 10.46
N LEU A 271 11.25 -9.42 10.89
CA LEU A 271 11.32 -9.02 12.30
C LEU A 271 10.17 -8.09 12.65
N HIS A 272 9.04 -8.69 13.04
CA HIS A 272 8.14 -8.03 13.96
C HIS A 272 8.79 -8.02 15.35
N LYS A 273 8.64 -6.94 16.11
CA LYS A 273 9.22 -6.81 17.47
C LYS A 273 8.54 -7.70 18.52
N VAL A 274 7.54 -8.49 18.13
CA VAL A 274 6.96 -9.56 18.94
C VAL A 274 7.66 -10.86 18.55
N PRO A 275 8.57 -11.40 19.38
CA PRO A 275 9.12 -12.72 19.16
C PRO A 275 7.95 -13.73 19.14
N PRO A 276 7.93 -14.70 18.21
CA PRO A 276 6.85 -15.71 18.14
C PRO A 276 6.74 -16.58 19.41
N THR A 277 7.68 -16.45 20.34
CA THR A 277 7.77 -17.21 21.60
C THR A 277 7.25 -16.46 22.83
N PHE A 278 6.92 -15.16 22.74
CA PHE A 278 6.57 -14.36 23.93
C PHE A 278 5.12 -14.50 24.40
N VAL A 279 4.27 -15.17 23.61
CA VAL A 279 2.91 -15.51 24.00
C VAL A 279 2.79 -17.02 23.86
N ALA A 280 2.58 -17.72 24.98
CA ALA A 280 2.19 -19.12 24.93
C ALA A 280 0.92 -19.21 24.07
N PRO A 281 0.88 -20.07 23.03
CA PRO A 281 -0.33 -20.21 22.24
C PRO A 281 -1.47 -20.56 23.20
N ALA A 282 -2.61 -19.88 23.04
CA ALA A 282 -3.77 -20.18 23.85
C ALA A 282 -4.04 -21.69 23.77
N PRO A 283 -4.33 -22.37 24.91
CA PRO A 283 -4.69 -23.78 24.86
C PRO A 283 -5.82 -23.96 23.83
N PRO A 284 -5.79 -25.03 23.02
CA PRO A 284 -6.79 -25.21 21.99
C PRO A 284 -8.17 -25.11 22.65
N ALA A 285 -9.00 -24.17 22.15
CA ALA A 285 -10.28 -23.83 22.75
C ALA A 285 -11.26 -25.04 22.84
N ASN A 286 -10.89 -26.18 22.24
CA ASN A 286 -11.63 -27.41 22.37
C ASN A 286 -10.68 -28.63 22.25
N ALA A 287 -10.57 -29.43 23.31
CA ALA A 287 -9.77 -30.65 23.35
C ALA A 287 -10.19 -31.66 22.25
N ILE A 288 -11.46 -31.62 21.84
CA ILE A 288 -12.01 -32.49 20.79
C ILE A 288 -11.38 -32.15 19.43
N TRP A 289 -11.03 -30.90 19.16
CA TRP A 289 -10.41 -30.51 17.88
C TRP A 289 -8.93 -30.89 17.81
N ALA A 290 -8.22 -30.89 18.94
CA ALA A 290 -6.81 -31.26 18.99
C ALA A 290 -6.57 -32.77 18.74
N SER A 291 -7.52 -33.63 19.11
CA SER A 291 -7.42 -35.09 18.89
C SER A 291 -7.55 -35.51 17.42
N TYR A 292 -7.99 -34.62 16.53
CA TYR A 292 -8.07 -34.91 15.08
C TYR A 292 -6.82 -34.49 14.30
N LEU A 293 -5.85 -33.84 14.94
CA LEU A 293 -4.60 -33.37 14.32
C LEU A 293 -3.35 -34.18 14.74
N SER A 294 -3.51 -35.19 15.59
CA SER A 294 -2.47 -36.16 15.97
C SER A 294 -2.49 -37.41 15.09
#